data_AF-A0A1S6QIM0-F1
#
_entry.id   AF-A0A1S6QIM0-F1
#
_cell.length_a   1.000
_cell.length_b   1.000
_cell.length_c   1.000
_cell.angle_alpha   90.00
_cell.angle_beta   90.00
_cell.angle_gamma   90.00
#
_symmetry.space_group_name_H-M   'P 1'
#
loop_
_entity.id
_entity.type
_entity.pdbx_description
1 polymer ?
#
loop_
_entity_poly.entity_id
_entity_poly.type
_entity_poly.pdbx_seq_one_letter_code
_entity_poly.pdbx_strand_id
1 'polypeptide(L)' 'MTQVKLANNQWGYISAVIDEASNEVVSLNVSNHANKQQLATTLSNLQATIPKESMPILHSDQGWQY' A
#
# COMPACT_ATOMS: atom_id res chain seq x y z
N MET A 1 4.38 -3.43 -3.82
CA MET A 1 5.12 -3.09 -2.58
C MET A 1 6.45 -2.47 -2.99
N THR A 2 6.84 -1.34 -2.43
CA THR A 2 8.12 -0.67 -2.77
C THR A 2 9.14 -0.93 -1.67
N GLN A 3 10.35 -1.37 -2.04
CA GLN A 3 11.44 -1.59 -1.09
C GLN A 3 12.47 -0.45 -1.19
N VAL A 4 12.90 0.07 -0.04
CA VAL A 4 13.83 1.21 0.06
C VAL A 4 15.00 0.88 1.00
N LYS A 5 16.22 1.29 0.63
CA LYS A 5 17.40 1.13 1.49
C LYS A 5 17.44 2.26 2.51
N LEU A 6 17.50 1.92 3.80
CA LEU A 6 17.57 2.88 4.90
C LEU A 6 19.02 3.27 5.19
N ALA A 7 19.24 4.42 5.83
CA ALA A 7 20.57 4.94 6.17
C ALA A 7 21.38 4.00 7.10
N ASN A 8 20.69 3.15 7.86
CA ASN A 8 21.30 2.15 8.73
C ASN A 8 21.57 0.80 8.01
N ASN A 9 21.57 0.81 6.68
CA ASN A 9 21.74 -0.35 5.80
C ASN A 9 20.65 -1.44 5.92
N GLN A 10 19.58 -1.21 6.66
CA GLN A 10 18.40 -2.10 6.65
C GLN A 10 17.47 -1.79 5.48
N TRP A 11 16.47 -2.64 5.26
CA TRP A 11 15.43 -2.44 4.27
C TRP A 11 14.15 -1.92 4.93
N GLY A 12 13.54 -0.90 4.31
CA GLY A 12 12.18 -0.47 4.58
C GLY A 12 11.27 -0.90 3.44
N TYR A 13 10.00 -1.08 3.75
CA TYR A 13 8.96 -1.51 2.81
C TYR A 13 7.76 -0.58 2.90
N ILE A 14 7.28 -0.14 1.74
CA ILE A 14 6.18 0.79 1.60
C ILE A 14 5.07 0.09 0.81
N SER A 15 3.90 0.04 1.42
CA SER A 15 2.65 -0.36 0.76
C SER A 15 1.81 0.90 0.60
N ALA A 16 1.43 1.21 -0.64
CA ALA A 16 0.65 2.40 -0.95
C ALA A 16 -0.46 2.04 -1.95
N VAL A 17 -1.61 2.68 -1.80
CA VAL A 17 -2.66 2.72 -2.81
C VAL A 17 -2.72 4.14 -3.34
N ILE A 18 -2.66 4.27 -4.66
CA ILE A 18 -2.72 5.54 -5.37
C ILE A 18 -4.04 5.59 -6.12
N ASP A 19 -4.76 6.69 -6.00
CA ASP A 19 -5.89 6.97 -6.87
C ASP A 19 -5.37 7.37 -8.25
N GLU A 20 -5.66 6.57 -9.28
CA GLU A 20 -5.08 6.74 -10.62
C GLU A 20 -5.56 8.03 -11.32
N ALA A 21 -6.77 8.51 -11.00
CA ALA A 21 -7.32 9.72 -11.61
C ALA A 21 -6.64 11.00 -11.09
N SER A 22 -6.38 11.09 -9.79
CA SER A 22 -5.79 12.26 -9.14
C SER A 22 -4.28 12.16 -8.88
N ASN A 23 -3.72 10.95 -8.93
CA ASN A 23 -2.38 10.61 -8.42
C ASN A 23 -2.19 10.83 -6.91
N GLU A 24 -3.28 10.90 -6.13
CA GLU A 24 -3.22 11.02 -4.68
C GLU A 24 -2.90 9.68 -4.00
N VAL A 25 -2.07 9.72 -2.95
CA VAL A 25 -1.86 8.56 -2.06
C VAL A 25 -3.02 8.48 -1.07
N VAL A 26 -3.94 7.54 -1.30
CA VAL A 26 -5.16 7.38 -0.49
C VAL A 26 -4.99 6.46 0.71
N SER A 27 -3.94 5.63 0.70
CA SER A 27 -3.56 4.78 1.84
C SER A 27 -2.07 4.47 1.78
N LEU A 28 -1.40 4.50 2.93
CA LEU A 28 0.02 4.23 3.09
C LEU A 28 0.26 3.40 4.35
N ASN A 29 1.15 2.41 4.25
CA ASN A 29 1.74 1.74 5.39
C ASN A 29 3.24 1.52 5.19
N VAL A 30 4.04 1.84 6.20
CA VAL A 30 5.50 1.66 6.19
C VAL A 30 5.90 0.65 7.27
N SER A 31 6.79 -0.25 6.91
CA SER A 31 7.26 -1.34 7.77
C SER A 31 8.74 -1.64 7.53
N ASN A 32 9.41 -2.16 8.55
CA ASN A 32 10.76 -2.71 8.42
C ASN A 32 10.78 -4.17 7.91
N HIS A 33 9.59 -4.74 7.64
CA HIS A 33 9.43 -6.12 7.17
C HIS A 33 8.39 -6.17 6.03
N ALA A 34 8.74 -6.84 4.93
CA ALA A 34 7.77 -7.23 3.91
C ALA A 34 6.89 -8.37 4.46
N ASN A 35 5.64 -8.06 4.79
CA ASN A 35 4.70 -9.07 5.28
C ASN A 35 3.27 -8.82 4.79
N LYS A 36 2.44 -9.86 4.85
CA LYS A 36 1.02 -9.79 4.44
C LYS A 36 0.18 -8.89 5.35
N GLN A 37 0.61 -8.70 6.60
CA GLN A 37 -0.09 -7.83 7.54
C GLN A 37 -0.04 -6.36 7.08
N GLN A 38 1.08 -5.92 6.52
CA GLN A 38 1.22 -4.58 5.94
C GLN A 38 0.21 -4.35 4.81
N LEU A 39 0.00 -5.33 3.93
CA LEU A 39 -1.02 -5.24 2.88
C LEU A 39 -2.43 -5.16 3.48
N ALA A 40 -2.76 -6.06 4.43
CA ALA A 40 -4.05 -6.06 5.10
C ALA A 40 -4.34 -4.72 5.81
N THR A 41 -3.33 -4.14 6.47
CA THR A 41 -3.44 -2.81 7.08
C THR A 41 -3.65 -1.71 6.03
N THR A 42 -2.95 -1.77 4.89
CA THR A 42 -3.12 -0.79 3.81
C THR A 42 -4.55 -0.83 3.24
N LEU A 43 -5.11 -2.03 3.05
CA LEU A 43 -6.48 -2.21 2.55
C LEU A 43 -7.54 -1.80 3.59
N SER A 44 -7.31 -2.09 4.88
CA SER A 44 -8.19 -1.63 5.97
C SER A 44 -8.21 -0.10 6.05
N ASN A 45 -7.04 0.53 5.95
CA ASN A 45 -6.91 1.98 5.90
C ASN A 45 -7.62 2.55 4.67
N LEU A 46 -7.46 1.93 3.49
CA LEU A 46 -8.15 2.33 2.27
C LEU A 46 -9.68 2.31 2.47
N GLN A 47 -10.22 1.22 3.01
CA GLN A 47 -11.66 1.09 3.27
C GLN A 47 -12.20 2.16 4.22
N ALA A 48 -11.38 2.63 5.17
CA ALA A 48 -11.74 3.71 6.07
C ALA A 48 -11.66 5.10 5.41
N THR A 49 -10.79 5.27 4.41
CA THR A 49 -10.58 6.56 3.72
C THR A 49 -11.60 6.81 2.60
N ILE A 50 -11.93 5.79 1.80
CA ILE A 50 -12.78 5.95 0.62
C ILE A 50 -14.27 6.06 0.99
N PRO A 51 -15.11 6.72 0.17
CA PRO A 51 -16.56 6.77 0.39
C PRO A 51 -17.16 5.36 0.47
N LYS A 52 -18.11 5.14 1.38
CA LYS A 52 -18.71 3.81 1.64
C LYS A 52 -19.37 3.17 0.42
N GLU A 53 -19.89 3.97 -0.51
CA GLU A 53 -20.55 3.51 -1.73
C GLU A 53 -19.61 3.42 -2.94
N SER A 54 -18.32 3.70 -2.74
CA SER A 54 -17.33 3.57 -3.81
C SER A 54 -17.11 2.10 -4.18
N MET A 55 -16.95 1.85 -5.48
CA MET A 55 -16.63 0.53 -6.04
C MET A 55 -15.27 0.60 -6.75
N PRO A 56 -14.15 0.73 -6.02
CA PRO A 56 -12.84 0.84 -6.63
C PRO A 56 -12.43 -0.48 -7.30
N ILE A 57 -11.70 -0.37 -8.41
CA ILE A 57 -10.97 -1.49 -9.00
C ILE A 57 -9.53 -1.37 -8.52
N LEU A 58 -9.02 -2.44 -7.89
CA LEU A 58 -7.63 -2.49 -7.43
C LEU A 58 -6.76 -3.19 -8.47
N HIS A 59 -5.61 -2.59 -8.76
CA HIS A 59 -4.58 -3.16 -9.62
C HIS A 59 -3.26 -3.27 -8.86
N SER A 60 -2.55 -4.39 -9.04
CA SER A 60 -1.20 -4.61 -8.53
C SER A 60 -0.33 -5.13 -9.67
N ASP A 61 0.81 -4.49 -9.88
CA ASP A 61 1.82 -4.85 -10.88
C ASP A 61 2.83 -5.90 -10.36
N GLN A 62 2.72 -6.30 -9.08
CA GLN A 62 3.73 -7.11 -8.38
C GLN A 62 3.45 -8.62 -8.41
N GLY A 63 2.40 -9.05 -9.12
CA GLY A 63 2.04 -10.46 -9.32
C GLY A 63 1.24 -11.10 -8.19
N TRP A 64 0.82 -12.36 -8.39
CA TRP A 64 -0.12 -13.12 -7.53
C TRP A 64 0.27 -13.29 -6.06
N GLN A 65 1.51 -12.98 -5.70
CA GLN A 65 1.99 -13.10 -4.31
C GLN A 65 1.54 -11.94 -3.42
N TYR A 66 0.93 -10.90 -4.02
CA TYR A 66 0.40 -9.70 -3.37
C TYR A 66 -1.07 -9.47 -3.74
#